data_AF-A0A815DZ62-F1
#
_entry.id   AF-A0A815DZ62-F1
#
_cell.length_a   1.000
_cell.length_b   1.000
_cell.length_c   1.000
_cell.angle_alpha   90.00
_cell.angle_beta   90.00
_cell.angle_gamma   90.00
#
_symmetry.space_group_name_H-M   'P 1'
#
loop_
_entity.id
_entity.type
_entity.pdbx_description
1 polymer ?
#
loop_
_entity_poly.entity_id
_entity_poly.type
_entity_poly.pdbx_seq_one_letter_code
_entity_poly.pdbx_strand_id
1 'polypeptide(L)'
;MNTFYLGNRQEFETKAYDYVSKSDAYKVLPKKDKGNGGQKWQTELNQMVEFMNLLLESLKNHEFLNVDLYNGLLVDASKAKLPCLYFLPDVSEENEISLVPYITSKHSATWRISKYLNELLRPFVDKNRSTTTFRDEPDFMYQLYDHIFTKHELQPTTLFCAIKITNYYTLDTYKNIIDIVGYFLEDNLAPNKLEQATIQNIKNLLHIFLYNNVFYYKDQIYTLTKGSPNTMPLSDTLSNIYVFVWQKQILKQLQLNNEFFG
;
A
#
# COMPACT_ATOMS: atom_id res chain seq x y z
N MET A 1 7.20 12.26 -22.82
CA MET A 1 6.15 13.19 -23.30
C MET A 1 5.50 13.75 -22.05
N ASN A 2 5.50 15.07 -21.83
CA ASN A 2 4.84 15.65 -20.67
C ASN A 2 3.38 15.90 -21.04
N THR A 3 2.47 15.14 -20.44
CA THR A 3 1.03 15.32 -20.65
C THR A 3 0.51 16.34 -19.64
N PHE A 4 -0.08 17.44 -20.12
CA PHE A 4 -0.68 18.46 -19.29
C PHE A 4 -2.20 18.37 -19.40
N TYR A 5 -2.87 18.34 -18.26
CA TYR A 5 -4.32 18.47 -18.22
C TYR A 5 -4.71 19.96 -18.31
N LEU A 6 -5.49 20.30 -19.34
CA LEU A 6 -6.11 21.61 -19.52
C LEU A 6 -7.62 21.44 -19.35
N GLY A 7 -8.15 21.74 -18.17
CA GLY A 7 -9.60 21.71 -17.96
C GLY A 7 -10.09 22.56 -16.79
N ASN A 8 -11.39 22.46 -16.52
CA ASN A 8 -12.07 23.37 -15.61
C ASN A 8 -11.78 23.02 -14.14
N ARG A 9 -11.30 24.01 -13.38
CA ARG A 9 -11.07 23.89 -11.93
C ARG A 9 -12.30 23.39 -11.16
N GLN A 10 -13.49 23.89 -11.50
CA GLN A 10 -14.73 23.49 -10.83
C GLN A 10 -15.06 22.03 -11.09
N GLU A 11 -14.84 21.55 -12.32
CA GLU A 11 -15.01 20.13 -12.66
C GLU A 11 -14.05 19.26 -11.85
N PHE A 12 -12.76 19.64 -11.80
CA PHE A 12 -11.75 18.96 -10.99
C PHE A 12 -12.13 18.90 -9.51
N GLU A 13 -12.52 20.03 -8.91
CA GLU A 13 -12.90 20.10 -7.50
C GLU A 13 -14.16 19.28 -7.18
N THR A 14 -15.09 19.19 -8.14
CA THR A 14 -16.30 18.35 -8.04
C THR A 14 -15.93 16.88 -8.09
N LYS A 15 -15.13 16.45 -9.08
CA LYS A 15 -14.65 15.06 -9.18
C LYS A 15 -13.86 14.63 -7.94
N ALA A 16 -13.03 15.51 -7.39
CA ALA A 16 -12.27 15.22 -6.17
C ALA A 16 -13.18 15.04 -4.95
N TYR A 17 -14.22 15.87 -4.82
CA TYR A 17 -15.22 15.74 -3.77
C TYR A 17 -16.03 14.44 -3.92
N ASP A 18 -16.48 14.15 -5.13
CA ASP A 18 -17.21 12.94 -5.49
C ASP A 18 -16.38 11.68 -5.18
N TYR A 19 -15.09 11.70 -5.47
CA TYR A 19 -14.19 10.59 -5.17
C TYR A 19 -14.19 10.25 -3.67
N VAL A 20 -14.01 11.26 -2.81
CA VAL A 20 -13.96 11.04 -1.35
C VAL A 20 -15.34 10.69 -0.78
N SER A 21 -16.40 11.35 -1.27
CA SER A 21 -17.76 11.19 -0.72
C SER A 21 -18.46 9.90 -1.14
N LYS A 22 -18.19 9.40 -2.36
CA LYS A 22 -18.76 8.14 -2.88
C LYS A 22 -17.95 6.91 -2.50
N SER A 23 -16.68 7.09 -2.10
CA SER A 23 -15.81 5.99 -1.70
C SER A 23 -16.08 5.58 -0.25
N ASP A 24 -16.27 4.28 -0.04
CA ASP A 24 -16.38 3.64 1.27
C ASP A 24 -15.02 3.45 1.96
N ALA A 25 -13.92 3.84 1.30
CA ALA A 25 -12.56 3.76 1.83
C ALA A 25 -12.20 4.91 2.78
N TYR A 26 -12.96 6.02 2.77
CA TYR A 26 -12.67 7.21 3.55
C TYR A 26 -13.69 7.39 4.67
N LYS A 27 -13.20 7.63 5.89
CA LYS A 27 -14.05 7.92 7.05
C LYS A 27 -13.62 9.21 7.72
N VAL A 28 -14.57 10.12 7.86
CA VAL A 28 -14.39 11.36 8.65
C VAL A 28 -14.24 10.99 10.12
N LEU A 29 -13.20 11.51 10.77
CA LEU A 29 -13.05 11.41 12.21
C LEU A 29 -13.86 12.52 12.90
N PRO A 30 -14.63 12.21 13.96
CA PRO A 30 -15.43 13.19 14.67
C PRO A 30 -14.54 14.30 15.25
N LYS A 31 -14.95 15.56 15.06
CA LYS A 31 -14.25 16.72 15.63
C LYS A 31 -14.35 16.65 17.15
N LYS A 32 -13.21 16.46 17.82
CA LYS A 32 -13.18 16.35 19.29
C LYS A 32 -13.40 17.68 20.02
N ASP A 33 -13.21 18.85 19.39
CA ASP A 33 -13.59 20.16 19.97
C ASP A 33 -13.69 21.32 18.97
N LYS A 34 -14.45 22.37 19.35
CA LYS A 34 -14.72 23.63 18.59
C LYS A 34 -13.71 24.76 18.94
N GLY A 35 -12.41 24.48 18.94
CA GLY A 35 -11.35 25.49 19.18
C GLY A 35 -10.65 25.99 17.91
N ASN A 36 -10.02 27.18 17.98
CA ASN A 36 -9.34 27.89 16.88
C ASN A 36 -8.35 27.00 16.09
N GLY A 37 -8.47 27.04 14.76
CA GLY A 37 -7.99 26.01 13.84
C GLY A 37 -6.47 25.76 13.73
N GLY A 38 -5.60 26.65 14.23
CA GLY A 38 -4.14 26.47 14.15
C GLY A 38 -3.54 25.61 15.27
N GLN A 39 -3.92 25.88 16.52
CA GLN A 39 -3.45 25.10 17.69
C GLN A 39 -4.08 23.70 17.74
N LYS A 40 -5.28 23.54 17.18
CA LYS A 40 -6.04 22.29 17.18
C LYS A 40 -5.28 21.12 16.51
N TRP A 41 -4.71 21.34 15.34
CA TRP A 41 -4.04 20.28 14.57
C TRP A 41 -2.74 19.82 15.23
N GLN A 42 -2.03 20.73 15.88
CA GLN A 42 -0.82 20.37 16.61
C GLN A 42 -1.13 19.50 17.82
N THR A 43 -2.22 19.79 18.55
CA THR A 43 -2.67 18.96 19.67
C THR A 43 -3.10 17.57 19.22
N GLU A 44 -3.89 17.46 18.14
CA GLU A 44 -4.32 16.16 17.61
C GLU A 44 -3.12 15.34 17.09
N LEU A 45 -2.17 15.98 16.42
CA LEU A 45 -0.93 15.34 15.97
C LEU A 45 -0.09 14.85 17.17
N ASN A 46 0.08 15.67 18.20
CA ASN A 46 0.83 15.28 19.40
C ASN A 46 0.19 14.07 20.10
N GLN A 47 -1.14 14.07 20.25
CA GLN A 47 -1.88 12.94 20.82
C GLN A 47 -1.70 11.67 19.99
N MET A 48 -1.69 11.78 18.66
CA MET A 48 -1.41 10.64 17.80
C MET A 48 0.01 10.11 17.96
N VAL A 49 1.00 11.02 18.05
CA VAL A 49 2.40 10.64 18.26
C VAL A 49 2.58 9.94 19.60
N GLU A 50 1.99 10.47 20.66
CA GLU A 50 2.00 9.86 22.00
C GLU A 50 1.34 8.47 21.96
N PHE A 51 0.16 8.35 21.36
CA PHE A 51 -0.54 7.08 21.21
C PHE A 51 0.29 6.05 20.42
N MET A 52 0.92 6.46 19.32
CA MET A 52 1.80 5.61 18.51
C MET A 52 3.01 5.13 19.32
N ASN A 53 3.65 6.02 20.08
CA ASN A 53 4.78 5.65 20.93
C ASN A 53 4.37 4.70 22.06
N LEU A 54 3.18 4.87 22.66
CA LEU A 54 2.63 3.95 23.65
C LEU A 54 2.36 2.54 23.07
N LEU A 55 1.85 2.46 21.84
CA LEU A 55 1.68 1.18 21.15
C LEU A 55 3.02 0.48 20.91
N LEU A 56 4.05 1.22 20.48
CA LEU A 56 5.40 0.68 20.31
C LEU A 56 6.02 0.24 21.64
N GLU A 57 5.81 1.01 22.72
CA GLU A 57 6.28 0.67 24.06
C GLU A 57 5.61 -0.60 24.59
N SER A 58 4.30 -0.75 24.37
CA SER A 58 3.58 -1.99 24.70
C SER A 58 4.16 -3.20 23.96
N LEU A 59 4.45 -3.07 22.66
CA LEU A 59 5.08 -4.16 21.90
C LEU A 59 6.48 -4.51 22.41
N LYS A 60 7.28 -3.51 22.81
CA LYS A 60 8.58 -3.72 23.45
C LYS A 60 8.44 -4.46 24.79
N ASN A 61 7.50 -4.03 25.64
CA ASN A 61 7.28 -4.63 26.97
C ASN A 61 6.81 -6.09 26.90
N HIS A 62 6.16 -6.48 25.80
CA HIS A 62 5.78 -7.86 25.51
C HIS A 62 6.83 -8.64 24.68
N GLU A 63 8.06 -8.11 24.57
CA GLU A 63 9.18 -8.73 23.85
C GLU A 63 8.95 -8.95 22.33
N PHE A 64 7.95 -8.28 21.74
CA PHE A 64 7.72 -8.28 20.30
C PHE A 64 8.66 -7.32 19.55
N LEU A 65 9.29 -6.36 20.23
CA LEU A 65 10.30 -5.46 19.66
C LEU A 65 11.55 -5.47 20.51
N ASN A 66 12.72 -5.63 19.88
CA ASN A 66 13.98 -5.39 20.55
C ASN A 66 14.21 -3.87 20.76
N VAL A 67 15.15 -3.52 21.63
CA VAL A 67 15.41 -2.13 22.04
C VAL A 67 15.84 -1.25 20.87
N ASP A 68 16.69 -1.77 19.98
CA ASP A 68 17.22 -1.03 18.84
C ASP A 68 16.11 -0.69 17.83
N LEU A 69 15.26 -1.67 17.53
CA LEU A 69 14.11 -1.50 16.65
C LEU A 69 13.09 -0.52 17.25
N TYR A 70 12.78 -0.67 18.54
CA TYR A 70 11.90 0.26 19.25
C TYR A 70 12.40 1.71 19.12
N ASN A 71 13.69 1.95 19.42
CA ASN A 71 14.29 3.28 19.33
C ASN A 71 14.27 3.83 17.90
N GLY A 72 14.46 2.97 16.89
CA GLY A 72 14.39 3.34 15.48
C GLY A 72 12.98 3.72 15.00
N LEU A 73 11.95 3.16 15.63
CA LEU A 73 10.54 3.37 15.27
C LEU A 73 9.87 4.54 15.98
N LEU A 74 10.43 5.01 17.12
CA LEU A 74 9.88 6.12 17.89
C LEU A 74 9.64 7.37 17.03
N VAL A 75 8.50 8.01 17.29
CA VAL A 75 8.04 9.18 16.57
C VAL A 75 8.34 10.43 17.38
N ASP A 76 9.03 11.37 16.74
CA ASP A 76 9.38 12.68 17.29
C ASP A 76 8.25 13.68 16.95
N ALA A 77 7.53 14.13 17.97
CA ALA A 77 6.40 15.06 17.81
C ALA A 77 6.80 16.38 17.14
N SER A 78 8.06 16.82 17.32
CA SER A 78 8.56 18.06 16.70
C SER A 78 8.77 17.94 15.18
N LYS A 79 8.88 16.71 14.67
CA LYS A 79 9.12 16.40 13.25
C LYS A 79 7.90 15.84 12.55
N ALA A 80 6.95 15.30 13.31
CA ALA A 80 5.73 14.74 12.78
C ALA A 80 4.90 15.83 12.07
N LYS A 81 4.23 15.45 10.98
CA LYS A 81 3.29 16.30 10.25
C LYS A 81 2.02 15.52 9.93
N LEU A 82 0.89 16.21 10.00
CA LEU A 82 -0.38 15.67 9.53
C LEU A 82 -0.33 15.56 8.00
N PRO A 83 -0.51 14.37 7.41
CA PRO A 83 -0.56 14.22 5.97
C PRO A 83 -1.77 14.93 5.37
N CYS A 84 -1.68 15.37 4.11
CA CYS A 84 -2.75 15.99 3.37
C CYS A 84 -3.12 15.13 2.16
N LEU A 85 -4.41 14.93 1.93
CA LEU A 85 -4.92 14.34 0.70
C LEU A 85 -5.07 15.43 -0.37
N TYR A 86 -4.55 15.16 -1.56
CA TYR A 86 -4.76 15.94 -2.77
C TYR A 86 -4.97 15.00 -3.95
N PHE A 87 -5.35 15.55 -5.10
CA PHE A 87 -5.63 14.76 -6.30
C PHE A 87 -4.75 15.23 -7.44
N LEU A 88 -4.36 14.30 -8.30
CA LEU A 88 -3.74 14.60 -9.59
C LEU A 88 -4.61 14.04 -10.71
N PRO A 89 -4.69 14.71 -11.87
CA PRO A 89 -5.37 14.16 -13.03
C PRO A 89 -4.60 12.94 -13.54
N ASP A 90 -5.33 11.89 -13.87
CA ASP A 90 -4.82 10.75 -14.62
C ASP A 90 -5.28 10.87 -16.07
N VAL A 91 -4.31 10.71 -16.96
CA VAL A 91 -4.40 10.95 -18.41
C VAL A 91 -4.26 9.64 -19.19
N SER A 92 -4.33 8.50 -18.50
CA SER A 92 -4.23 7.17 -19.10
C SER A 92 -5.49 6.75 -19.85
N GLU A 93 -6.63 7.40 -19.60
CA GLU A 93 -7.90 7.13 -20.28
C GLU A 93 -8.22 8.25 -21.29
N GLU A 94 -8.47 7.86 -22.54
CA GLU A 94 -8.84 8.81 -23.60
C GLU A 94 -10.26 9.32 -23.36
N ASN A 95 -10.42 10.66 -23.36
CA ASN A 95 -11.70 11.39 -23.32
C ASN A 95 -12.41 11.57 -21.97
N GLU A 96 -11.88 11.04 -20.86
CA GLU A 96 -12.42 11.33 -19.52
C GLU A 96 -11.33 11.59 -18.48
N ILE A 97 -11.52 12.62 -17.65
CA ILE A 97 -10.58 12.94 -16.57
C ILE A 97 -10.86 12.02 -15.39
N SER A 98 -9.98 11.05 -15.17
CA SER A 98 -9.90 10.32 -13.91
C SER A 98 -8.99 11.08 -12.93
N LEU A 99 -9.22 10.87 -11.62
CA LEU A 99 -8.42 11.48 -10.57
C LEU A 99 -7.75 10.40 -9.75
N VAL A 100 -6.47 10.61 -9.43
CA VAL A 100 -5.71 9.74 -8.54
C VAL A 100 -5.49 10.46 -7.22
N PRO A 101 -5.91 9.88 -6.08
CA PRO A 101 -5.65 10.46 -4.76
C PRO A 101 -4.17 10.32 -4.41
N TYR A 102 -3.60 11.32 -3.74
CA TYR A 102 -2.25 11.29 -3.18
C TYR A 102 -2.27 11.83 -1.76
N ILE A 103 -1.62 11.14 -0.83
CA ILE A 103 -1.50 11.55 0.56
C ILE A 103 -0.06 12.02 0.84
N THR A 104 0.18 13.19 1.43
CA THR A 104 1.55 13.63 1.75
C THR A 104 2.09 12.93 3.00
N SER A 105 2.51 11.68 2.86
CA SER A 105 2.79 10.79 3.99
C SER A 105 4.18 10.97 4.62
N LYS A 106 5.09 11.69 3.95
CA LYS A 106 6.45 11.94 4.45
C LYS A 106 6.35 12.76 5.73
N HIS A 107 6.92 12.24 6.82
CA HIS A 107 6.80 12.77 8.20
C HIS A 107 5.49 12.46 8.94
N SER A 108 4.62 11.61 8.41
CA SER A 108 3.50 11.07 9.19
C SER A 108 3.99 10.26 10.41
N ALA A 109 3.12 10.10 11.41
CA ALA A 109 3.44 9.29 12.59
C ALA A 109 3.68 7.81 12.26
N THR A 110 3.11 7.30 11.18
CA THR A 110 3.25 5.90 10.74
C THR A 110 4.40 5.69 9.73
N TRP A 111 5.08 6.77 9.29
CA TRP A 111 6.12 6.72 8.26
C TRP A 111 7.27 5.77 8.60
N ARG A 112 7.78 5.82 9.84
CA ARG A 112 8.92 5.00 10.27
C ARG A 112 8.59 3.51 10.25
N ILE A 113 7.40 3.15 10.73
CA ILE A 113 6.90 1.77 10.68
C ILE A 113 6.76 1.32 9.23
N SER A 114 6.14 2.14 8.38
CA SER A 114 5.99 1.86 6.95
C SER A 114 7.35 1.63 6.27
N LYS A 115 8.32 2.51 6.52
CA LYS A 115 9.67 2.40 5.98
C LYS A 115 10.37 1.12 6.44
N TYR A 116 10.36 0.84 7.75
CA TYR A 116 10.98 -0.36 8.31
C TYR A 116 10.37 -1.63 7.73
N LEU A 117 9.04 -1.76 7.74
CA LEU A 117 8.35 -2.91 7.19
C LEU A 117 8.63 -3.09 5.70
N ASN A 118 8.73 -1.98 4.95
CA ASN A 118 9.09 -2.05 3.54
C ASN A 118 10.51 -2.55 3.34
N GLU A 119 11.49 -2.01 4.06
CA GLU A 119 12.90 -2.43 3.98
C GLU A 119 13.07 -3.91 4.36
N LEU A 120 12.29 -4.38 5.34
CA LEU A 120 12.26 -5.78 5.76
C LEU A 120 11.60 -6.70 4.71
N LEU A 121 10.40 -6.35 4.25
CA LEU A 121 9.57 -7.24 3.42
C LEU A 121 9.96 -7.20 1.94
N ARG A 122 10.32 -6.04 1.40
CA ARG A 122 10.48 -5.84 -0.04
C ARG A 122 11.51 -6.79 -0.67
N PRO A 123 12.74 -6.97 -0.13
CA PRO A 123 13.70 -7.89 -0.71
C PRO A 123 13.20 -9.35 -0.72
N PHE A 124 12.47 -9.73 0.33
CA PHE A 124 11.88 -11.07 0.43
C PHE A 124 10.74 -11.26 -0.58
N VAL A 125 9.87 -10.25 -0.75
CA VAL A 125 8.80 -10.25 -1.75
C VAL A 125 9.36 -10.35 -3.16
N ASP A 126 10.35 -9.51 -3.51
CA ASP A 126 10.93 -9.48 -4.85
C ASP A 126 11.60 -10.81 -5.21
N LYS A 127 12.27 -11.46 -4.24
CA LYS A 127 12.85 -12.81 -4.41
C LYS A 127 11.79 -13.88 -4.70
N ASN A 128 10.63 -13.83 -4.05
CA ASN A 128 9.57 -14.84 -4.26
C ASN A 128 8.77 -14.57 -5.54
N ARG A 129 8.65 -13.31 -5.96
CA ARG A 129 7.91 -12.93 -7.17
C ARG A 129 8.66 -13.19 -8.47
N SER A 130 9.99 -13.18 -8.46
CA SER A 130 10.82 -13.29 -9.67
C SER A 130 10.58 -14.56 -10.51
N THR A 131 9.90 -15.57 -9.96
CA THR A 131 9.55 -16.81 -10.66
C THR A 131 8.16 -16.80 -11.29
N THR A 132 7.35 -15.77 -11.02
CA THR A 132 5.91 -15.78 -11.34
C THR A 132 5.39 -14.47 -11.94
N THR A 133 6.24 -13.45 -12.03
CA THR A 133 5.88 -12.16 -12.61
C THR A 133 7.02 -11.64 -13.48
N PHE A 134 6.69 -10.95 -14.56
CA PHE A 134 7.69 -10.24 -15.36
C PHE A 134 8.28 -9.09 -14.55
N ARG A 135 9.61 -8.99 -14.54
CA ARG A 135 10.31 -7.95 -13.77
C ARG A 135 10.26 -6.59 -14.48
N ASP A 136 10.46 -6.59 -15.79
CA ASP A 136 10.59 -5.42 -16.64
C ASP A 136 10.26 -5.76 -18.10
N GLU A 137 10.23 -4.75 -18.97
CA GLU A 137 9.94 -4.93 -20.40
C GLU A 137 10.96 -5.87 -21.09
N PRO A 138 12.29 -5.76 -20.86
CA PRO A 138 13.23 -6.73 -21.42
C PRO A 138 12.99 -8.18 -20.98
N ASP A 139 12.70 -8.41 -19.70
CA ASP A 139 12.40 -9.74 -19.15
C ASP A 139 11.14 -10.33 -19.80
N PHE A 140 10.07 -9.54 -19.92
CA PHE A 140 8.88 -9.93 -20.66
C PHE A 140 9.20 -10.32 -22.11
N MET A 141 9.94 -9.49 -22.83
CA MET A 141 10.28 -9.75 -24.24
C MET A 141 11.12 -11.01 -24.40
N TYR A 142 12.05 -11.28 -23.48
CA TYR A 142 12.85 -12.49 -23.49
C TYR A 142 12.00 -13.74 -23.28
N GLN A 143 11.11 -13.73 -22.27
CA GLN A 143 10.25 -14.88 -21.98
C GLN A 143 9.23 -15.11 -23.11
N LEU A 144 8.69 -14.04 -23.71
CA LEU A 144 7.80 -14.13 -24.86
C LEU A 144 8.53 -14.72 -26.08
N TYR A 145 9.76 -14.26 -26.35
CA TYR A 145 10.57 -14.80 -27.44
C TYR A 145 10.80 -16.31 -27.25
N ASP A 146 11.16 -16.76 -26.04
CA ASP A 146 11.35 -18.17 -25.74
C ASP A 146 10.07 -19.00 -25.98
N HIS A 147 8.93 -18.50 -25.51
CA HIS A 147 7.63 -19.15 -25.70
C HIS A 147 7.24 -19.30 -27.19
N ILE A 148 7.52 -18.27 -28.00
CA ILE A 148 7.18 -18.27 -29.44
C ILE A 148 8.16 -19.13 -30.23
N PHE A 149 9.47 -18.89 -30.07
CA PHE A 149 10.48 -19.37 -31.01
C PHE A 149 11.22 -20.61 -30.53
N THR A 150 11.37 -20.81 -29.22
CA THR A 150 12.00 -22.02 -28.66
C THR A 150 10.97 -23.11 -28.41
N LYS A 151 9.84 -22.76 -27.80
CA LYS A 151 8.81 -23.72 -27.39
C LYS A 151 7.73 -23.95 -28.44
N HIS A 152 7.57 -23.03 -29.40
CA HIS A 152 6.54 -23.10 -30.45
C HIS A 152 5.11 -23.20 -29.89
N GLU A 153 4.87 -22.56 -28.74
CA GLU A 153 3.58 -22.65 -28.02
C GLU A 153 2.58 -21.57 -28.48
N LEU A 154 3.03 -20.53 -29.19
CA LEU A 154 2.14 -19.57 -29.82
C LEU A 154 1.51 -20.15 -31.11
N GLN A 155 0.21 -20.40 -31.08
CA GLN A 155 -0.56 -20.99 -32.17
C GLN A 155 -1.55 -19.96 -32.75
N PRO A 156 -2.05 -20.15 -34.00
CA PRO A 156 -3.09 -19.29 -34.56
C PRO A 156 -4.39 -19.25 -33.74
N THR A 157 -4.61 -20.25 -32.89
CA THR A 157 -5.76 -20.36 -31.99
C THR A 157 -5.49 -19.81 -30.58
N THR A 158 -4.30 -19.28 -30.30
CA THR A 158 -3.96 -18.72 -28.99
C THR A 158 -4.80 -17.48 -28.72
N LEU A 159 -5.39 -17.41 -27.53
CA LEU A 159 -6.18 -16.28 -27.06
C LEU A 159 -5.33 -15.40 -26.14
N PHE A 160 -5.41 -14.09 -26.34
CA PHE A 160 -4.77 -13.10 -25.46
C PHE A 160 -5.79 -12.60 -24.45
N CYS A 161 -5.43 -12.63 -23.16
CA CYS A 161 -6.27 -12.14 -22.07
C CYS A 161 -5.48 -11.14 -21.23
N ALA A 162 -6.07 -9.96 -21.01
CA ALA A 162 -5.53 -8.94 -20.12
C ALA A 162 -6.53 -8.67 -18.99
N ILE A 163 -6.08 -8.75 -17.74
CA ILE A 163 -6.89 -8.46 -16.56
C ILE A 163 -6.33 -7.20 -15.90
N LYS A 164 -7.11 -6.12 -15.87
CA LYS A 164 -6.77 -4.87 -15.18
C LYS A 164 -7.37 -4.88 -13.78
N ILE A 165 -6.54 -4.91 -12.75
CA ILE A 165 -6.98 -4.72 -11.36
C ILE A 165 -7.03 -3.21 -11.08
N THR A 166 -8.23 -2.67 -10.85
CA THR A 166 -8.44 -1.24 -10.56
C THR A 166 -8.58 -0.99 -9.05
N ASN A 167 -8.23 0.22 -8.59
CA ASN A 167 -8.39 0.70 -7.21
C ASN A 167 -7.77 -0.20 -6.11
N TYR A 168 -6.69 -0.94 -6.43
CA TYR A 168 -6.13 -1.95 -5.54
C TYR A 168 -5.72 -1.43 -4.16
N TYR A 169 -5.25 -0.19 -4.09
CA TYR A 169 -4.88 0.49 -2.84
C TYR A 169 -6.05 0.70 -1.88
N THR A 170 -7.29 0.38 -2.28
CA THR A 170 -8.52 0.51 -1.47
C THR A 170 -9.36 -0.77 -1.47
N LEU A 171 -8.88 -1.86 -2.07
CA LEU A 171 -9.73 -3.05 -2.30
C LEU A 171 -10.11 -3.77 -1.01
N ASP A 172 -9.24 -3.74 0.01
CA ASP A 172 -9.34 -4.72 1.07
C ASP A 172 -9.23 -4.17 2.48
N THR A 173 -9.96 -4.81 3.39
CA THR A 173 -9.98 -4.47 4.81
C THR A 173 -8.60 -4.67 5.43
N TYR A 174 -8.28 -3.87 6.46
CA TYR A 174 -7.00 -3.98 7.15
C TYR A 174 -6.76 -5.39 7.73
N LYS A 175 -7.80 -6.04 8.22
CA LYS A 175 -7.72 -7.41 8.71
C LYS A 175 -7.24 -8.36 7.61
N ASN A 176 -7.86 -8.31 6.43
CA ASN A 176 -7.47 -9.22 5.35
C ASN A 176 -6.07 -8.92 4.81
N ILE A 177 -5.68 -7.64 4.73
CA ILE A 177 -4.29 -7.28 4.36
C ILE A 177 -3.28 -7.91 5.32
N ILE A 178 -3.53 -7.81 6.64
CA ILE A 178 -2.66 -8.40 7.67
C ILE A 178 -2.62 -9.93 7.56
N ASP A 179 -3.77 -10.56 7.32
CA ASP A 179 -3.87 -12.01 7.20
C ASP A 179 -3.20 -12.53 5.93
N ILE A 180 -3.32 -11.83 4.80
CA ILE A 180 -2.65 -12.14 3.53
C ILE A 180 -1.13 -12.04 3.68
N VAL A 181 -0.61 -11.01 4.36
CA VAL A 181 0.83 -10.93 4.65
C VAL A 181 1.28 -12.07 5.55
N GLY A 182 0.49 -12.41 6.57
CA GLY A 182 0.75 -13.57 7.43
C GLY A 182 0.84 -14.86 6.63
N TYR A 183 -0.16 -15.14 5.80
CA TYR A 183 -0.20 -16.30 4.90
C TYR A 183 1.01 -16.35 3.96
N PHE A 184 1.34 -15.22 3.32
CA PHE A 184 2.50 -15.14 2.43
C PHE A 184 3.81 -15.48 3.16
N LEU A 185 4.00 -14.95 4.37
CA LEU A 185 5.19 -15.24 5.17
C LEU A 185 5.22 -16.72 5.59
N GLU A 186 4.12 -17.26 6.12
CA GLU A 186 4.05 -18.67 6.56
C GLU A 186 4.33 -19.66 5.42
N ASP A 187 3.87 -19.34 4.21
CA ASP A 187 4.01 -20.20 3.03
C ASP A 187 5.43 -20.15 2.41
N ASN A 188 6.19 -19.06 2.62
CA ASN A 188 7.46 -18.83 1.94
C ASN A 188 8.68 -18.75 2.87
N LEU A 189 8.49 -18.68 4.20
CA LEU A 189 9.55 -18.38 5.17
C LEU A 189 9.85 -19.58 6.10
N ALA A 190 10.90 -20.32 5.77
CA ALA A 190 11.52 -21.27 6.71
C ALA A 190 12.81 -20.66 7.30
N PRO A 191 12.97 -20.48 8.63
CA PRO A 191 12.10 -20.81 9.76
C PRO A 191 11.35 -19.58 10.37
N ASN A 192 10.08 -19.31 10.00
CA ASN A 192 9.11 -18.39 10.65
C ASN A 192 9.59 -17.00 11.17
N LYS A 193 10.78 -16.56 10.75
CA LYS A 193 11.42 -15.31 11.10
C LYS A 193 12.09 -14.75 9.87
N LEU A 194 11.84 -13.47 9.62
CA LEU A 194 12.50 -12.73 8.57
C LEU A 194 13.50 -11.82 9.28
N GLU A 195 14.78 -12.14 9.11
CA GLU A 195 15.87 -11.57 9.91
C GLU A 195 15.60 -11.74 11.43
N GLN A 196 15.42 -10.65 12.17
CA GLN A 196 15.14 -10.66 13.60
C GLN A 196 13.64 -10.54 13.92
N ALA A 197 12.78 -10.35 12.93
CA ALA A 197 11.34 -10.13 13.14
C ALA A 197 10.54 -11.43 12.97
N THR A 198 9.71 -11.76 13.95
CA THR A 198 8.73 -12.84 13.81
C THR A 198 7.56 -12.38 12.92
N ILE A 199 6.82 -13.34 12.35
CA ILE A 199 5.57 -13.05 11.63
C ILE A 199 4.61 -12.26 12.52
N GLN A 200 4.50 -12.61 13.81
CA GLN A 200 3.64 -11.89 14.75
C GLN A 200 4.08 -10.44 14.96
N ASN A 201 5.39 -10.16 15.03
CA ASN A 201 5.92 -8.80 15.13
C ASN A 201 5.51 -7.97 13.91
N ILE A 202 5.63 -8.56 12.72
CA ILE A 202 5.23 -7.94 11.45
C ILE A 202 3.73 -7.64 11.44
N LYS A 203 2.88 -8.62 11.82
CA LYS A 203 1.42 -8.43 11.91
C LYS A 203 1.04 -7.31 12.90
N ASN A 204 1.69 -7.25 14.06
CA ASN A 204 1.46 -6.20 15.05
C ASN A 204 1.85 -4.81 14.53
N LEU A 205 3.01 -4.68 13.88
CA LEU A 205 3.45 -3.42 13.28
C LEU A 205 2.55 -3.00 12.10
N LEU A 206 2.09 -3.95 11.28
CA LEU A 206 1.11 -3.70 10.22
C LEU A 206 -0.22 -3.20 10.78
N HIS A 207 -0.69 -3.79 11.88
CA HIS A 207 -1.88 -3.33 12.57
C HIS A 207 -1.72 -1.87 13.03
N ILE A 208 -0.60 -1.54 13.67
CA ILE A 208 -0.32 -0.14 14.06
C ILE A 208 -0.27 0.76 12.83
N PHE A 209 0.43 0.36 11.76
CA PHE A 209 0.53 1.14 10.53
C PHE A 209 -0.84 1.43 9.91
N LEU A 210 -1.66 0.40 9.64
CA LEU A 210 -2.91 0.52 8.90
C LEU A 210 -3.97 1.31 9.66
N TYR A 211 -4.16 1.01 10.96
CA TYR A 211 -5.24 1.59 11.76
C TYR A 211 -4.98 3.02 12.25
N ASN A 212 -3.75 3.54 12.10
CA ASN A 212 -3.37 4.87 12.61
C ASN A 212 -3.00 5.86 11.50
N ASN A 213 -3.33 5.55 10.24
CA ASN A 213 -3.21 6.50 9.15
C ASN A 213 -4.35 7.51 9.20
N VAL A 214 -4.02 8.78 9.42
CA VAL A 214 -4.97 9.89 9.27
C VAL A 214 -4.39 10.95 8.35
N PHE A 215 -5.26 11.76 7.77
CA PHE A 215 -4.89 12.83 6.87
C PHE A 215 -5.96 13.91 6.82
N TYR A 216 -5.53 15.10 6.42
CA TYR A 216 -6.36 16.27 6.25
C TYR A 216 -6.89 16.38 4.81
N TYR A 217 -8.17 16.72 4.68
CA TYR A 217 -8.80 17.08 3.41
C TYR A 217 -9.98 18.03 3.67
N LYS A 218 -10.08 19.14 2.93
CA LYS A 218 -11.21 20.10 2.99
C LYS A 218 -11.75 20.35 4.43
N ASP A 219 -10.89 20.86 5.32
CA ASP A 219 -11.22 21.24 6.71
C ASP A 219 -11.71 20.10 7.63
N GLN A 220 -11.40 18.86 7.25
CA GLN A 220 -11.73 17.66 8.00
C GLN A 220 -10.54 16.70 8.06
N ILE A 221 -10.53 15.89 9.11
CA ILE A 221 -9.59 14.77 9.23
C ILE A 221 -10.31 13.50 8.82
N TYR A 222 -9.64 12.74 7.99
CA TYR A 222 -10.05 11.45 7.50
C TYR A 222 -9.08 10.38 7.97
N THR A 223 -9.59 9.17 8.05
CA THR A 223 -8.79 7.95 8.06
C THR A 223 -9.24 7.08 6.89
N LEU A 224 -8.38 6.17 6.47
CA LEU A 224 -8.79 5.09 5.58
C LEU A 224 -9.49 4.00 6.43
N THR A 225 -10.44 3.30 5.83
CA THR A 225 -11.12 2.12 6.44
C THR A 225 -10.64 0.80 5.83
N LYS A 226 -10.02 0.89 4.65
CA LYS A 226 -9.49 -0.21 3.86
C LYS A 226 -8.33 0.27 3.01
N GLY A 227 -7.45 -0.64 2.61
CA GLY A 227 -6.32 -0.34 1.76
C GLY A 227 -5.12 0.28 2.48
N SER A 228 -4.34 1.09 1.78
CA SER A 228 -3.16 1.78 2.34
C SER A 228 -2.89 3.09 1.59
N PRO A 229 -2.36 4.15 2.24
CA PRO A 229 -2.01 5.40 1.55
C PRO A 229 -0.98 5.16 0.44
N ASN A 230 -1.32 5.45 -0.81
CA ASN A 230 -0.53 5.12 -2.00
C ASN A 230 0.90 5.71 -2.06
N THR A 231 1.21 6.69 -1.21
CA THR A 231 2.53 7.33 -1.13
C THR A 231 3.42 6.80 0.00
N MET A 232 2.93 5.83 0.78
CA MET A 232 3.69 5.19 1.83
C MET A 232 4.64 4.14 1.24
N PRO A 233 5.89 4.02 1.72
CA PRO A 233 6.86 3.04 1.22
C PRO A 233 6.31 1.61 1.17
N LEU A 234 5.55 1.23 2.20
CA LEU A 234 5.01 -0.11 2.34
C LEU A 234 3.86 -0.44 1.38
N SER A 235 3.17 0.56 0.82
CA SER A 235 1.93 0.33 0.06
C SER A 235 2.15 -0.52 -1.18
N ASP A 236 3.21 -0.27 -1.94
CA ASP A 236 3.52 -1.08 -3.12
C ASP A 236 3.93 -2.51 -2.74
N THR A 237 4.66 -2.66 -1.63
CA THR A 237 5.07 -3.98 -1.13
C THR A 237 3.87 -4.82 -0.67
N LEU A 238 2.90 -4.22 0.03
CA LEU A 238 1.65 -4.90 0.38
C LEU A 238 0.86 -5.32 -0.85
N SER A 239 0.86 -4.47 -1.87
CA SER A 239 0.12 -4.71 -3.10
C SER A 239 0.75 -5.84 -3.92
N ASN A 240 2.08 -5.89 -3.95
CA ASN A 240 2.82 -6.99 -4.54
C ASN A 240 2.56 -8.32 -3.83
N ILE A 241 2.47 -8.32 -2.50
CA ILE A 241 2.09 -9.52 -1.73
C ILE A 241 0.66 -9.94 -2.06
N TYR A 242 -0.28 -9.00 -2.09
CA TYR A 242 -1.67 -9.27 -2.42
C TYR A 242 -1.81 -9.92 -3.80
N VAL A 243 -1.21 -9.31 -4.82
CA VAL A 243 -1.24 -9.83 -6.20
C VAL A 243 -0.58 -11.21 -6.27
N PHE A 244 0.56 -11.41 -5.61
CA PHE A 244 1.23 -12.71 -5.55
C PHE A 244 0.35 -13.81 -4.95
N VAL A 245 -0.33 -13.53 -3.83
CA VAL A 245 -1.23 -14.50 -3.19
C VAL A 245 -2.46 -14.76 -4.05
N TRP A 246 -3.05 -13.70 -4.62
CA TRP A 246 -4.22 -13.79 -5.50
C TRP A 246 -3.93 -14.61 -6.76
N GLN A 247 -2.81 -14.35 -7.44
CA GLN A 247 -2.47 -15.02 -8.70
C GLN A 247 -2.06 -16.47 -8.52
N LYS A 248 -1.69 -16.92 -7.31
CA LYS A 248 -1.20 -18.29 -7.05
C LYS A 248 -2.16 -19.38 -7.53
N GLN A 249 -3.46 -19.14 -7.41
CA GLN A 249 -4.48 -20.09 -7.89
C GLN A 249 -4.55 -20.14 -9.42
N ILE A 250 -4.44 -18.99 -10.07
CA ILE A 250 -4.43 -18.85 -11.54
C ILE A 250 -3.17 -19.51 -12.10
N LEU A 251 -2.01 -19.17 -11.55
CA LEU A 251 -0.71 -19.74 -11.94
C LEU A 251 -0.69 -21.26 -11.88
N LYS A 252 -1.27 -21.86 -10.84
CA LYS A 252 -1.34 -23.32 -10.72
C LYS A 252 -2.09 -23.95 -11.89
N GLN A 253 -3.15 -23.31 -12.37
CA GLN A 253 -3.92 -23.80 -13.52
C GLN A 253 -3.18 -23.56 -14.84
N LEU A 254 -2.58 -22.38 -14.99
CA LEU A 254 -1.85 -22.00 -16.21
C LEU A 254 -0.58 -22.82 -16.41
N GLN A 255 0.15 -23.13 -15.34
CA GLN A 255 1.33 -23.99 -15.38
C GLN A 255 1.00 -25.44 -15.78
N LEU A 256 -0.17 -25.96 -15.40
CA LEU A 256 -0.60 -27.30 -15.83
C LEU A 256 -0.84 -27.38 -17.35
N ASN A 257 -1.14 -26.24 -17.98
CA ASN A 257 -1.46 -26.14 -19.40
C ASN A 257 -0.30 -25.54 -20.22
N ASN A 258 0.86 -25.27 -19.61
CA ASN A 258 2.00 -24.58 -20.22
C ASN A 258 1.64 -23.21 -20.83
N GLU A 259 0.72 -22.48 -20.20
CA GLU A 259 0.28 -21.18 -20.67
C GLU A 259 1.30 -20.08 -20.31
N PHE A 260 1.47 -19.10 -21.20
CA PHE A 260 2.33 -17.95 -20.97
C PHE A 260 1.64 -16.91 -20.07
N PHE A 261 2.23 -16.63 -18.89
CA PHE A 261 1.68 -15.72 -17.90
C PHE A 261 2.77 -15.08 -17.03
N GLY A 262 2.56 -13.84 -16.60
CA GLY A 262 3.41 -13.12 -15.63
C GLY A 262 2.96 -11.68 -15.41
#